data_AF-A0A1C5RCR6-F1
#
_entry.id   AF-A0A1C5RCR6-F1
#
_cell.length_a   1.000
_cell.length_b   1.000
_cell.length_c   1.000
_cell.angle_alpha   90.00
_cell.angle_beta   90.00
_cell.angle_gamma   90.00
#
_symmetry.space_group_name_H-M   'P 1'
#
loop_
_entity.id
_entity.type
_entity.pdbx_description
1 polymer ?
#
loop_
_entity_poly.entity_id
_entity_poly.type
_entity_poly.pdbx_seq_one_letter_code
_entity_poly.pdbx_strand_id
1 'polypeptide(L)'
;MERDLKEKLERNIWITRKCRINASERLLKSAKFVEFLNVYYSIFVITLSLLSLIQHNDQFSFASIVLSIALTISIVYANTTGLRDRSTVLKQNYIDLQVLLDQLFYIEATETEKVLTVSDKYAELLKLSENHLSIDLYRVKSTSSDTNFKMDRIEWVKYILLVLWDCLWRLFLVAVPVIGTIYLFFAG
;
A
#
# COMPACT_ATOMS: atom_id res chain seq x y z
N MET A 1 -11.16 -36.28 9.18
CA MET A 1 -9.92 -35.60 9.60
C MET A 1 -9.13 -35.10 8.39
N GLU A 2 -8.89 -35.95 7.37
CA GLU A 2 -8.07 -35.57 6.21
C GLU A 2 -8.76 -34.56 5.26
N ARG A 3 -10.05 -34.73 4.98
CA ARG A 3 -10.87 -33.74 4.26
C ARG A 3 -10.88 -32.36 4.92
N ASP A 4 -10.96 -32.33 6.25
CA ASP A 4 -10.94 -31.10 7.04
C ASP A 4 -9.57 -30.38 6.95
N LEU A 5 -8.47 -31.14 6.88
CA LEU A 5 -7.13 -30.56 6.71
C LEU A 5 -6.97 -29.89 5.35
N LYS A 6 -7.37 -30.56 4.26
CA LYS A 6 -7.31 -30.02 2.89
C LYS A 6 -8.14 -28.74 2.78
N GLU A 7 -9.40 -28.79 3.22
CA GLU A 7 -10.32 -27.64 3.17
C GLU A 7 -9.80 -26.45 3.98
N LYS A 8 -9.25 -26.70 5.18
CA LYS A 8 -8.64 -25.66 6.00
C LYS A 8 -7.42 -25.03 5.33
N LEU A 9 -6.55 -25.84 4.72
CA LEU A 9 -5.38 -25.36 4.00
C LEU A 9 -5.79 -24.51 2.78
N GLU A 10 -6.74 -24.99 1.99
CA GLU A 10 -7.29 -24.28 0.84
C GLU A 10 -7.83 -22.91 1.25
N ARG A 11 -8.64 -22.86 2.32
CA ARG A 11 -9.18 -21.61 2.87
C ARG A 11 -8.07 -20.65 3.29
N ASN A 12 -7.05 -21.14 3.99
CA ASN A 12 -5.94 -20.30 4.46
C ASN A 12 -5.13 -19.71 3.31
N ILE A 13 -4.79 -20.55 2.30
CA ILE A 13 -4.08 -20.10 1.09
C ILE A 13 -4.92 -19.06 0.35
N TRP A 14 -6.22 -19.30 0.18
CA TRP A 14 -7.13 -18.38 -0.49
C TRP A 14 -7.23 -17.02 0.23
N ILE A 15 -7.43 -17.01 1.55
CA ILE A 15 -7.49 -15.76 2.35
C ILE A 15 -6.16 -15.00 2.25
N THR A 16 -5.05 -15.70 2.41
CA THR A 16 -3.70 -15.11 2.34
C THR A 16 -3.46 -14.47 0.99
N ARG A 17 -3.79 -15.19 -0.09
CA ARG A 17 -3.67 -14.69 -1.46
C ARG A 17 -4.47 -13.40 -1.65
N LYS A 18 -5.75 -13.38 -1.23
CA LYS A 18 -6.61 -12.19 -1.34
C LYS A 18 -6.06 -11.00 -0.54
N CYS A 19 -5.53 -11.24 0.66
CA CYS A 19 -4.91 -10.19 1.46
C CYS A 19 -3.63 -9.65 0.80
N ARG A 20 -2.79 -10.51 0.22
CA ARG A 20 -1.57 -10.11 -0.51
C ARG A 20 -1.86 -9.33 -1.79
N ILE A 21 -2.94 -9.66 -2.51
CA ILE A 21 -3.42 -8.84 -3.65
C ILE A 21 -3.73 -7.42 -3.18
N ASN A 22 -4.57 -7.28 -2.14
CA ASN A 22 -4.93 -5.97 -1.59
C ASN A 22 -3.69 -5.18 -1.09
N ALA A 23 -2.76 -5.86 -0.43
CA ALA A 23 -1.52 -5.25 0.05
C ALA A 23 -0.67 -4.74 -1.11
N SER A 24 -0.53 -5.52 -2.18
CA SER A 24 0.22 -5.12 -3.38
C SER A 24 -0.38 -3.88 -4.04
N GLU A 25 -1.70 -3.84 -4.22
CA GLU A 25 -2.40 -2.69 -4.81
C GLU A 25 -2.26 -1.43 -3.95
N ARG A 26 -2.34 -1.58 -2.62
CA ARG A 26 -2.14 -0.46 -1.68
C ARG A 26 -0.73 0.11 -1.80
N LEU A 27 0.29 -0.75 -1.80
CA LEU A 27 1.69 -0.31 -1.93
C LEU A 27 1.91 0.40 -3.26
N LEU A 28 1.40 -0.17 -4.36
CA LEU A 28 1.49 0.44 -5.68
C LEU A 28 0.78 1.80 -5.73
N LYS A 29 -0.42 1.92 -5.16
CA LYS A 29 -1.14 3.20 -5.06
C LYS A 29 -0.33 4.21 -4.25
N SER A 30 0.30 3.77 -3.16
CA SER A 30 1.12 4.64 -2.31
C SER A 30 2.40 5.09 -3.03
N ALA A 31 3.05 4.20 -3.78
CA ALA A 31 4.19 4.54 -4.62
C ALA A 31 3.82 5.62 -5.66
N LYS A 32 2.76 5.38 -6.44
CA LYS A 32 2.24 6.35 -7.43
C LYS A 32 1.90 7.69 -6.81
N PHE A 33 1.34 7.68 -5.60
CA PHE A 33 0.99 8.92 -4.89
C PHE A 33 2.24 9.71 -4.46
N VAL A 34 3.27 9.04 -3.95
CA VAL A 34 4.54 9.68 -3.60
C VAL A 34 5.24 10.23 -4.84
N GLU A 35 5.26 9.46 -5.93
CA GLU A 35 5.77 9.93 -7.24
C GLU A 35 5.02 11.18 -7.72
N PHE A 36 3.69 11.15 -7.65
CA PHE A 36 2.84 12.31 -7.97
C PHE A 36 3.18 13.52 -7.09
N LEU A 37 3.30 13.35 -5.77
CA LEU A 37 3.66 14.43 -4.86
C LEU A 37 5.04 15.00 -5.20
N ASN A 38 6.03 14.16 -5.50
CA ASN A 38 7.36 14.64 -5.87
C ASN A 38 7.31 15.54 -7.11
N VAL A 39 6.55 15.15 -8.14
CA VAL A 39 6.36 15.99 -9.35
C VAL A 39 5.61 17.28 -9.00
N TYR A 40 4.52 17.18 -8.24
CA TYR A 40 3.70 18.32 -7.84
C TYR A 40 4.50 19.37 -7.06
N TYR A 41 5.28 18.93 -6.07
CA TYR A 41 6.14 19.80 -5.27
C TYR A 41 7.35 20.32 -6.06
N SER A 42 7.85 19.58 -7.06
CA SER A 42 8.90 20.08 -7.95
C SER A 42 8.42 21.28 -8.76
N ILE A 43 7.23 21.18 -9.37
CA ILE A 43 6.60 22.29 -10.10
C ILE A 43 6.42 23.48 -9.16
N PHE A 44 5.91 23.23 -7.95
CA PHE A 44 5.72 24.26 -6.95
C PHE A 44 7.00 25.02 -6.60
N VAL A 45 8.08 24.32 -6.26
CA VAL A 45 9.37 24.91 -5.91
C VAL A 45 9.96 25.70 -7.08
N ILE A 46 9.82 25.22 -8.32
CA ILE A 46 10.25 25.95 -9.52
C ILE A 46 9.47 27.26 -9.66
N THR A 47 8.14 27.21 -9.52
CA THR A 47 7.31 28.44 -9.62
C THR A 47 7.66 29.45 -8.53
N LEU A 48 7.89 29.00 -7.30
CA LEU A 48 8.31 29.86 -6.19
C LEU A 48 9.68 30.51 -6.46
N SER A 49 10.61 29.74 -7.02
CA SER A 49 11.95 30.23 -7.39
C SER A 49 11.87 31.31 -8.48
N LEU A 50 11.02 31.12 -9.49
CA LEU A 50 10.80 32.11 -10.55
C LEU A 50 10.13 33.38 -10.02
N LEU A 51 9.15 33.24 -9.13
CA LEU A 51 8.49 34.40 -8.49
C LEU A 51 9.46 35.20 -7.63
N SER A 52 10.34 34.53 -6.88
CA SER A 52 11.41 35.19 -6.12
C SER A 52 12.30 36.06 -7.02
N LEU A 53 12.67 35.55 -8.20
CA LEU A 53 13.53 36.25 -9.14
C LEU A 53 12.83 37.49 -9.74
N ILE A 54 11.54 37.39 -10.08
CA ILE A 54 10.77 38.48 -10.68
C ILE A 54 10.48 39.58 -9.65
N GLN A 55 10.16 39.22 -8.42
CA GLN A 55 9.74 40.17 -7.39
C GLN A 55 10.90 40.68 -6.53
N HIS A 56 12.13 40.18 -6.73
CA HIS A 56 13.30 40.45 -5.87
C HIS A 56 13.00 40.26 -4.38
N ASN A 57 12.24 39.21 -4.05
CA ASN A 57 11.78 38.96 -2.69
C ASN A 57 12.65 37.86 -2.05
N ASP A 58 13.41 38.27 -1.04
CA ASP A 58 14.33 37.42 -0.28
C ASP A 58 13.61 36.30 0.49
N GLN A 59 12.35 36.52 0.92
CA GLN A 59 11.56 35.51 1.62
C GLN A 59 11.21 34.34 0.69
N PHE A 60 10.80 34.63 -0.55
CA PHE A 60 10.54 33.58 -1.55
C PHE A 60 11.82 32.84 -1.94
N SER A 61 12.97 33.53 -1.94
CA SER A 61 14.28 32.94 -2.23
C SER A 61 14.69 31.94 -1.13
N PHE A 62 14.60 32.37 0.12
CA PHE A 62 14.91 31.50 1.25
C PHE A 62 13.97 30.28 1.32
N ALA A 63 12.66 30.51 1.14
CA ALA A 63 11.67 29.44 1.14
C ALA A 63 11.91 28.42 0.02
N SER A 64 12.25 28.85 -1.19
CA SER A 64 12.50 27.95 -2.31
C SER A 64 13.75 27.08 -2.09
N ILE A 65 14.81 27.61 -1.49
CA ILE A 65 16.02 26.85 -1.14
C ILE A 65 15.69 25.76 -0.11
N VAL A 66 15.02 26.12 0.98
CA VAL A 66 14.65 25.16 2.04
C VAL A 66 13.75 24.07 1.48
N LEU A 67 12.73 24.43 0.70
CA LEU A 67 11.83 23.47 0.07
C LEU A 67 12.54 22.57 -0.96
N SER A 68 13.52 23.09 -1.70
CA SER A 68 14.34 22.30 -2.63
C SER A 68 15.14 21.22 -1.92
N ILE A 69 15.76 21.55 -0.79
CA ILE A 69 16.52 20.60 0.04
C ILE A 69 15.58 19.52 0.59
N ALA A 70 14.45 19.94 1.18
CA ALA A 70 13.45 19.02 1.72
C ALA A 70 12.89 18.08 0.64
N LEU A 71 12.57 18.60 -0.54
CA LEU A 71 12.07 17.84 -1.69
C LEU A 71 13.11 16.81 -2.15
N THR A 72 14.38 17.20 -2.23
CA THR A 72 15.47 16.30 -2.63
C THR A 72 15.61 15.13 -1.66
N ILE A 73 15.61 15.42 -0.35
CA ILE A 73 15.63 14.37 0.70
C ILE A 73 14.41 13.45 0.55
N SER A 74 13.22 14.03 0.31
CA SER A 74 11.98 13.28 0.15
C SER A 74 12.01 12.33 -1.07
N ILE A 75 12.59 12.78 -2.19
CA ILE A 75 12.78 11.95 -3.39
C ILE A 75 13.75 10.79 -3.11
N VAL A 76 14.89 11.07 -2.48
CA VAL A 76 15.87 10.04 -2.12
C VAL A 76 15.24 9.01 -1.18
N TYR A 77 14.55 9.48 -0.14
CA TYR A 77 13.87 8.61 0.81
C TYR A 77 12.79 7.73 0.14
N ALA A 78 11.97 8.31 -0.74
CA ALA A 78 10.95 7.59 -1.50
C ALA A 78 11.56 6.46 -2.35
N ASN A 79 12.69 6.73 -3.01
CA ASN A 79 13.42 5.73 -3.79
C ASN A 79 13.97 4.61 -2.90
N THR A 80 14.55 4.93 -1.73
CA THR A 80 15.08 3.92 -0.80
C THR A 80 14.01 3.05 -0.15
N THR A 81 12.80 3.56 0.03
CA THR A 81 11.69 2.80 0.65
C THR A 81 11.22 1.65 -0.25
N GLY A 82 11.48 1.72 -1.56
CA GLY A 82 11.24 0.60 -2.48
C GLY A 82 9.78 0.13 -2.55
N LEU A 83 8.80 1.03 -2.37
CA LEU A 83 7.37 0.67 -2.31
C LEU A 83 6.89 -0.10 -3.56
N ARG A 84 7.40 0.28 -4.74
CA ARG A 84 7.09 -0.36 -6.02
C ARG A 84 7.70 -1.76 -6.11
N ASP A 85 8.90 -1.94 -5.61
CA ASP A 85 9.60 -3.22 -5.62
C ASP A 85 8.93 -4.19 -4.64
N ARG A 86 8.60 -3.72 -3.43
CA ARG A 86 7.82 -4.48 -2.43
C ARG A 86 6.46 -4.91 -2.97
N SER A 87 5.77 -4.01 -3.67
CA SER A 87 4.53 -4.36 -4.38
C SER A 87 4.73 -5.46 -5.43
N THR A 88 5.86 -5.46 -6.13
CA THR A 88 6.17 -6.45 -7.17
C THR A 88 6.50 -7.81 -6.56
N VAL A 89 7.23 -7.84 -5.45
CA VAL A 89 7.51 -9.07 -4.68
C VAL A 89 6.20 -9.70 -4.17
N LEU A 90 5.30 -8.90 -3.56
CA LEU A 90 3.99 -9.39 -3.15
C LEU A 90 3.14 -9.87 -4.33
N LYS A 91 3.28 -9.21 -5.49
CA LYS A 91 2.60 -9.63 -6.71
C LYS A 91 3.04 -11.00 -7.18
N GLN A 92 4.34 -11.23 -7.26
CA GLN A 92 4.86 -12.55 -7.60
C GLN A 92 4.38 -13.60 -6.59
N ASN A 93 4.47 -13.27 -5.31
CA ASN A 93 4.10 -14.19 -4.26
C ASN A 93 2.61 -14.62 -4.30
N TYR A 94 1.67 -13.72 -4.56
CA TYR A 94 0.26 -14.12 -4.66
C TYR A 94 -0.03 -14.93 -5.94
N ILE A 95 0.78 -14.78 -7.00
CA ILE A 95 0.70 -15.62 -8.20
C ILE A 95 1.17 -17.03 -7.85
N ASP A 96 2.28 -17.16 -7.13
CA ASP A 96 2.79 -18.45 -6.66
C ASP A 96 1.78 -19.15 -5.73
N LEU A 97 1.10 -18.38 -4.86
CA LEU A 97 0.00 -18.89 -4.03
C LEU A 97 -1.20 -19.35 -4.87
N GLN A 98 -1.49 -18.71 -6.01
CA GLN A 98 -2.55 -19.19 -6.92
C GLN A 98 -2.16 -20.53 -7.53
N VAL A 99 -0.92 -20.66 -8.02
CA VAL A 99 -0.42 -21.93 -8.56
C VAL A 99 -0.49 -23.04 -7.50
N LEU A 100 -0.16 -22.72 -6.25
CA LEU A 100 -0.24 -23.67 -5.15
C LEU A 100 -1.69 -24.08 -4.83
N LEU A 101 -2.63 -23.14 -4.91
CA LEU A 101 -4.07 -23.41 -4.75
C LEU A 101 -4.57 -24.33 -5.88
N ASP A 102 -4.14 -24.07 -7.12
CA ASP A 102 -4.49 -24.89 -8.27
C ASP A 102 -3.93 -26.32 -8.12
N GLN A 103 -2.70 -26.46 -7.64
CA GLN A 103 -2.10 -27.77 -7.31
C GLN A 103 -2.91 -28.51 -6.24
N LEU A 104 -3.33 -27.81 -5.18
CA LEU A 104 -4.12 -28.39 -4.10
C LEU A 104 -5.50 -28.87 -4.58
N PHE A 105 -6.10 -28.17 -5.55
CA PHE A 105 -7.39 -28.55 -6.12
C PHE A 105 -7.37 -29.97 -6.70
N TYR A 106 -6.32 -30.33 -7.44
CA TYR A 106 -6.16 -31.64 -8.09
C TYR A 106 -5.74 -32.78 -7.16
N ILE A 107 -5.29 -32.50 -5.93
CA ILE A 107 -4.87 -33.54 -4.97
C ILE A 107 -6.11 -34.14 -4.29
N GLU A 108 -6.22 -35.46 -4.23
CA GLU A 108 -7.33 -36.07 -3.48
C GLU A 108 -7.15 -35.89 -1.98
N ALA A 109 -8.26 -35.76 -1.24
CA ALA A 109 -8.21 -35.52 0.21
C ALA A 109 -7.61 -36.68 1.02
N THR A 110 -7.56 -37.87 0.44
CA THR A 110 -6.95 -39.10 0.98
C THR A 110 -5.42 -39.10 0.84
N GLU A 111 -4.85 -38.25 -0.02
CA GLU A 111 -3.39 -38.15 -0.25
C GLU A 111 -2.72 -37.20 0.74
N THR A 112 -2.79 -37.53 2.04
CA THR A 112 -2.30 -36.67 3.15
C THR A 112 -0.86 -36.23 3.01
N GLU A 113 0.03 -37.10 2.52
CA GLU A 113 1.44 -36.76 2.27
C GLU A 113 1.58 -35.61 1.27
N LYS A 114 0.86 -35.66 0.15
CA LYS A 114 0.87 -34.57 -0.85
C LYS A 114 0.29 -33.28 -0.28
N VAL A 115 -0.78 -33.36 0.51
CA VAL A 115 -1.36 -32.19 1.20
C VAL A 115 -0.34 -31.55 2.16
N LEU A 116 0.44 -32.36 2.88
CA LEU A 116 1.53 -31.86 3.74
C LEU A 116 2.63 -31.17 2.92
N THR A 117 3.04 -31.72 1.78
CA THR A 117 4.03 -31.04 0.91
C THR A 117 3.54 -29.68 0.40
N VAL A 118 2.23 -29.54 0.12
CA VAL A 118 1.63 -28.24 -0.23
C VAL A 118 1.65 -27.29 0.96
N SER A 119 1.39 -27.78 2.17
CA SER A 119 1.48 -27.00 3.41
C SER A 119 2.91 -26.49 3.65
N ASP A 120 3.93 -27.29 3.39
CA ASP A 120 5.33 -26.88 3.55
C ASP A 120 5.71 -25.79 2.53
N LYS A 121 5.35 -25.99 1.26
CA LYS A 121 5.52 -24.97 0.21
C LYS A 121 4.78 -23.67 0.56
N TYR A 122 3.57 -23.78 1.13
CA TYR A 122 2.84 -22.61 1.61
C TYR A 122 3.60 -21.88 2.71
N ALA A 123 4.15 -22.59 3.69
CA ALA A 123 4.96 -22.01 4.76
C ALA A 123 6.24 -21.33 4.23
N GLU A 124 6.86 -21.88 3.19
CA GLU A 124 7.99 -21.23 2.49
C GLU A 124 7.55 -19.93 1.81
N LEU A 125 6.45 -19.95 1.05
CA LEU A 125 5.88 -18.76 0.42
C LEU A 125 5.45 -17.70 1.45
N LEU A 126 5.10 -18.09 2.68
CA LEU A 126 4.81 -17.14 3.74
C LEU A 126 6.06 -16.37 4.17
N LYS A 127 7.24 -17.01 4.22
CA LYS A 127 8.50 -16.39 4.65
C LYS A 127 9.08 -15.40 3.64
N LEU A 128 8.77 -15.57 2.36
CA LEU A 128 9.40 -14.82 1.26
C LEU A 128 8.89 -13.40 1.05
N SER A 129 7.74 -13.04 1.64
CA SER A 129 7.17 -11.71 1.45
C SER A 129 6.64 -11.11 2.75
N GLU A 130 6.59 -9.78 2.79
CA GLU A 130 6.06 -9.06 3.94
C GLU A 130 4.61 -9.44 4.25
N ASN A 131 4.25 -9.28 5.53
CA ASN A 131 2.89 -9.54 5.98
C ASN A 131 1.92 -8.44 5.54
N HIS A 132 0.69 -8.84 5.27
CA HIS A 132 -0.39 -7.89 5.01
C HIS A 132 -0.75 -7.11 6.28
N LEU A 133 -1.37 -5.94 6.12
CA LEU A 133 -1.92 -5.18 7.24
C LEU A 133 -3.37 -5.62 7.54
N SER A 134 -3.89 -5.25 8.71
CA SER A 134 -5.29 -5.52 9.08
C SER A 134 -6.29 -4.91 8.10
N ILE A 135 -5.98 -3.75 7.53
CA ILE A 135 -6.81 -3.09 6.50
C ILE A 135 -6.97 -3.95 5.23
N ASP A 136 -5.98 -4.77 4.88
CA ASP A 136 -6.08 -5.67 3.72
C ASP A 136 -7.10 -6.76 3.96
N LEU A 137 -7.08 -7.33 5.17
CA LEU A 137 -8.03 -8.34 5.61
C LEU A 137 -9.44 -7.76 5.72
N TYR A 138 -9.58 -6.55 6.27
CA TYR A 138 -10.87 -5.86 6.33
C TYR A 138 -11.45 -5.62 4.93
N ARG A 139 -10.61 -5.25 3.97
CA ARG A 139 -11.04 -5.12 2.57
C ARG A 139 -11.54 -6.46 2.01
N VAL A 140 -10.84 -7.59 2.27
CA VAL A 140 -11.33 -8.91 1.85
C VAL A 140 -12.67 -9.26 2.51
N LYS A 141 -12.81 -9.04 3.83
CA LYS A 141 -14.07 -9.27 4.55
C LYS A 141 -15.22 -8.41 4.00
N SER A 142 -14.94 -7.17 3.60
CA SER A 142 -15.93 -6.26 3.04
C SER A 142 -16.46 -6.68 1.66
N THR A 143 -15.66 -7.40 0.88
CA THR A 143 -16.01 -7.86 -0.47
C THR A 143 -16.39 -9.34 -0.52
N SER A 144 -16.27 -10.06 0.60
CA SER A 144 -16.62 -11.48 0.69
C SER A 144 -18.14 -11.68 0.74
N SER A 145 -18.64 -12.62 -0.06
CA SER A 145 -20.04 -13.08 0.00
C SER A 145 -20.29 -14.12 1.10
N ASP A 146 -19.23 -14.67 1.70
CA ASP A 146 -19.35 -15.69 2.74
C ASP A 146 -19.87 -15.09 4.06
N THR A 147 -21.03 -15.58 4.50
CA THR A 147 -21.70 -15.15 5.75
C THR A 147 -20.88 -15.42 7.01
N ASN A 148 -20.07 -16.49 7.03
CA ASN A 148 -19.19 -16.83 8.16
C ASN A 148 -17.90 -16.00 8.18
N PHE A 149 -17.61 -15.32 7.07
CA PHE A 149 -16.43 -14.47 6.89
C PHE A 149 -16.81 -13.00 6.67
N LYS A 150 -17.83 -12.53 7.41
CA LYS A 150 -18.26 -11.13 7.40
C LYS A 150 -17.54 -10.31 8.47
N MET A 151 -17.46 -9.02 8.20
CA MET A 151 -16.86 -8.05 9.09
C MET A 151 -17.82 -7.69 10.22
N ASP A 152 -17.32 -7.64 11.46
CA ASP A 152 -18.10 -7.13 12.59
C ASP A 152 -18.29 -5.60 12.50
N ARG A 153 -19.30 -5.06 13.20
CA ARG A 153 -19.57 -3.61 13.26
C ARG A 153 -18.35 -2.83 13.76
N ILE A 154 -17.63 -3.34 14.76
CA ILE A 154 -16.43 -2.67 15.29
C ILE A 154 -15.31 -2.66 14.24
N GLU A 155 -15.10 -3.78 13.57
CA GLU A 155 -14.11 -3.90 12.48
C GLU A 155 -14.45 -2.97 11.32
N TRP A 156 -15.73 -2.82 10.99
CA TRP A 156 -16.21 -1.94 9.93
C TRP A 156 -15.95 -0.46 10.26
N VAL A 157 -16.23 -0.03 11.49
CA VAL A 157 -15.91 1.33 11.95
C VAL A 157 -14.40 1.57 11.88
N LYS A 158 -13.57 0.64 12.35
CA LYS A 158 -12.10 0.74 12.25
C LYS A 158 -11.65 0.86 10.79
N TYR A 159 -12.19 0.02 9.90
CA TYR A 159 -11.88 0.07 8.49
C TYR A 159 -12.18 1.45 7.88
N ILE A 160 -13.36 2.00 8.16
CA ILE A 160 -13.74 3.32 7.67
C ILE A 160 -12.85 4.41 8.23
N LEU A 161 -12.57 4.40 9.54
CA LEU A 161 -11.68 5.39 10.15
C LEU A 161 -10.29 5.38 9.51
N LEU A 162 -9.72 4.20 9.24
CA LEU A 162 -8.44 4.07 8.57
C LEU A 162 -8.47 4.61 7.12
N VAL A 163 -9.53 4.31 6.36
CA VAL A 163 -9.70 4.79 4.99
C VAL A 163 -9.90 6.31 4.96
N LEU A 164 -10.73 6.85 5.87
CA LEU A 164 -10.95 8.29 6.00
C LEU A 164 -9.67 9.01 6.39
N TRP A 165 -8.93 8.47 7.35
CA TRP A 165 -7.64 9.02 7.76
C TRP A 165 -6.64 9.09 6.59
N ASP A 166 -6.49 7.99 5.84
CA ASP A 166 -5.61 7.96 4.66
C ASP A 166 -6.06 8.97 3.60
N CYS A 167 -7.37 9.11 3.37
CA CYS A 167 -7.91 10.08 2.42
C CYS A 167 -7.66 11.53 2.86
N LEU A 168 -7.97 11.87 4.12
CA LEU A 168 -7.76 13.18 4.70
C LEU A 168 -6.27 13.56 4.67
N TRP A 169 -5.39 12.63 5.02
CA TRP A 169 -3.95 12.86 5.00
C TRP A 169 -3.43 13.16 3.59
N ARG A 170 -3.90 12.42 2.57
CA ARG A 170 -3.54 12.68 1.16
C ARG A 170 -4.03 14.04 0.69
N LEU A 171 -5.27 14.42 1.03
CA LEU A 171 -5.83 15.73 0.69
C LEU A 171 -5.03 16.85 1.36
N PHE A 172 -4.68 16.68 2.64
CA PHE A 172 -3.85 17.62 3.37
C PHE A 172 -2.50 17.84 2.67
N LEU A 173 -1.79 16.78 2.31
CA LEU A 173 -0.49 16.88 1.63
C LEU A 173 -0.55 17.61 0.27
N VAL A 174 -1.68 17.50 -0.44
CA VAL A 174 -1.90 18.24 -1.70
C VAL A 174 -2.26 19.70 -1.44
N ALA A 175 -2.97 19.99 -0.35
CA ALA A 175 -3.39 21.35 0.01
C ALA A 175 -2.25 22.22 0.57
N VAL A 176 -1.22 21.60 1.19
CA VAL A 176 -0.12 22.31 1.86
C VAL A 176 0.54 23.41 0.99
N PRO A 177 0.93 23.16 -0.28
CA PRO A 177 1.56 24.21 -1.10
C PRO A 177 0.63 25.39 -1.40
N VAL A 178 -0.67 25.12 -1.59
CA VAL A 178 -1.70 26.17 -1.83
C VAL A 178 -1.92 27.02 -0.59
N ILE A 179 -1.96 26.39 0.59
CA ILE A 179 -2.08 27.13 1.86
C ILE A 179 -0.81 27.96 2.09
N GLY A 180 0.36 27.38 1.80
CA GLY A 180 1.65 28.06 1.92
C GLY A 180 1.77 29.30 1.03
N THR A 181 1.31 29.25 -0.23
CA THR A 181 1.32 30.44 -1.11
C THR A 181 0.40 31.53 -0.63
N ILE A 182 -0.82 31.17 -0.22
CA ILE A 182 -1.78 32.13 0.35
C ILE A 182 -1.14 32.83 1.56
N TYR A 183 -0.54 32.04 2.48
CA TYR A 183 0.12 32.60 3.64
C TYR A 183 1.26 33.55 3.26
N LEU A 184 2.16 33.15 2.36
CA LEU A 184 3.29 33.99 1.94
C LEU A 184 2.84 35.26 1.21
N PHE A 185 1.71 35.24 0.51
CA PHE A 185 1.18 36.41 -0.20
C PHE A 185 0.48 37.41 0.72
N PHE A 186 -0.10 36.96 1.85
CA PHE A 186 -0.75 37.83 2.83
C PHE A 186 0.15 38.25 3.99
N ALA A 187 1.23 37.52 4.25
CA ALA A 187 2.19 37.80 5.32
C ALA A 187 3.44 38.57 4.85
N GLY A 188 3.69 38.63 3.55
CA GLY A 188 4.73 39.47 2.92
C GLY A 188 4.16 40.80 2.44
#